data_AF-A0A7J8UJE8-F1
#
_entry.id   AF-A0A7J8UJE8-F1
#
_cell.length_a   1.000
_cell.length_b   1.000
_cell.length_c   1.000
_cell.angle_alpha   90.00
_cell.angle_beta   90.00
_cell.angle_gamma   90.00
#
_symmetry.space_group_name_H-M   'P 1'
#
loop_
_entity.id
_entity.type
_entity.pdbx_description
1 polymer ?
#
loop_
_entity_poly.entity_id
_entity_poly.type
_entity_poly.pdbx_seq_one_letter_code
_entity_poly.pdbx_strand_id
1 'polypeptide(L)'
;MIVNMRSPHLSMHGVFRLIVTLDGEDIVDCELILKRIEGIGIIGGEEAINWGLPNPMLRASGIKLDLRNFDHYECYDKFDWEIQ
;
A
#
# COMPACT_ATOMS: atom_id res chain seq x y z
N MET A 1 -8.82 -24.31 -5.58
CA MET A 1 -9.78 -23.59 -6.46
C MET A 1 -9.22 -22.20 -6.75
N ILE A 2 -9.40 -21.65 -7.97
CA ILE A 2 -8.97 -20.28 -8.29
C ILE A 2 -10.20 -19.36 -8.26
N VAL A 3 -10.12 -18.25 -7.53
CA VAL A 3 -11.19 -17.25 -7.39
C VAL A 3 -10.70 -15.88 -7.83
N ASN A 4 -11.49 -15.23 -8.68
CA ASN A 4 -11.25 -13.86 -9.13
C ASN A 4 -12.02 -12.89 -8.24
N MET A 5 -11.31 -12.19 -7.37
CA MET A 5 -11.87 -11.23 -6.42
C MET A 5 -11.67 -9.80 -6.92
N ARG A 6 -12.78 -9.04 -6.98
CA ARG A 6 -12.76 -7.59 -7.27
C ARG A 6 -12.77 -6.80 -5.97
N SER A 7 -12.30 -5.56 -6.01
CA SER A 7 -12.45 -4.65 -4.87
C SER A 7 -13.92 -4.55 -4.45
N PRO A 8 -14.27 -4.69 -3.16
CA PRO A 8 -15.63 -4.53 -2.66
C PRO A 8 -16.04 -3.05 -2.55
N HIS A 9 -15.07 -2.12 -2.56
CA HIS A 9 -15.35 -0.70 -2.41
C HIS A 9 -15.66 -0.07 -3.77
N LEU A 10 -16.79 0.66 -3.87
CA LEU A 10 -17.32 1.17 -5.14
C LEU A 10 -16.30 2.02 -5.92
N SER A 11 -15.58 2.90 -5.23
CA SER A 11 -14.57 3.77 -5.86
C SER A 11 -13.33 3.03 -6.38
N MET A 12 -13.12 1.79 -5.94
CA MET A 12 -11.99 0.95 -6.31
C MET A 12 -12.37 -0.14 -7.33
N HIS A 13 -13.63 -0.18 -7.78
CA HIS A 13 -14.01 -1.10 -8.84
C HIS A 13 -13.21 -0.81 -10.13
N GLY A 14 -12.51 -1.85 -10.59
CA GLY A 14 -11.66 -1.79 -11.77
C GLY A 14 -10.27 -1.18 -11.53
N VAL A 15 -9.93 -0.78 -10.30
CA VAL A 15 -8.58 -0.30 -9.95
C VAL A 15 -7.61 -1.46 -9.82
N PHE A 16 -8.00 -2.48 -9.06
CA PHE A 16 -7.22 -3.70 -8.89
C PHE A 16 -8.14 -4.93 -8.89
N ARG A 17 -7.53 -6.08 -9.18
CA ARG A 17 -8.17 -7.40 -9.09
C ARG A 17 -7.18 -8.37 -8.47
N LEU A 18 -7.67 -9.22 -7.58
CA LEU A 18 -6.90 -10.28 -6.96
C LEU A 18 -7.33 -11.61 -7.58
N ILE A 19 -6.37 -12.39 -8.06
CA ILE A 19 -6.58 -13.78 -8.41
C ILE A 19 -6.03 -14.61 -7.27
N VAL A 20 -6.92 -15.26 -6.53
CA VAL A 20 -6.57 -15.98 -5.31
C VAL A 20 -6.68 -17.47 -5.56
N THR A 21 -5.63 -18.21 -5.23
CA THR A 21 -5.64 -19.67 -5.24
C THR A 21 -5.92 -20.16 -3.83
N LEU A 22 -6.97 -20.97 -3.71
CA LEU A 22 -7.46 -21.52 -2.44
C LEU A 22 -7.19 -23.02 -2.36
N ASP A 23 -6.79 -23.48 -1.18
CA ASP A 23 -6.85 -24.88 -0.76
C ASP A 23 -7.80 -24.99 0.45
N GLY A 24 -9.02 -25.52 0.22
CA GLY A 24 -10.08 -25.45 1.21
C GLY A 24 -10.42 -23.99 1.58
N GLU A 25 -10.20 -23.63 2.85
CA GLU A 25 -10.41 -22.28 3.40
C GLU A 25 -9.13 -21.42 3.38
N ASP A 26 -7.98 -22.02 3.06
CA ASP A 26 -6.69 -21.36 3.09
C ASP A 26 -6.35 -20.71 1.73
N ILE A 27 -5.80 -19.49 1.79
CA ILE A 27 -5.22 -18.81 0.62
C ILE A 27 -3.77 -19.26 0.47
N VAL A 28 -3.48 -20.03 -0.58
CA VAL A 28 -2.14 -20.55 -0.85
C VAL A 28 -1.35 -19.68 -1.83
N ASP A 29 -2.04 -18.89 -2.65
CA ASP A 29 -1.40 -17.93 -3.56
C ASP A 29 -2.33 -16.76 -3.88
N CYS A 30 -1.75 -15.60 -4.19
CA CYS A 30 -2.48 -14.37 -4.49
C CYS A 30 -1.72 -13.52 -5.51
N GLU A 31 -2.28 -13.42 -6.71
CA GLU A 31 -1.77 -12.58 -7.78
C GLU A 31 -2.54 -11.25 -7.85
N LEU A 32 -1.82 -10.13 -7.74
CA LEU A 32 -2.38 -8.78 -7.83
C LEU A 32 -2.26 -8.23 -9.26
N ILE A 33 -3.39 -7.89 -9.86
CA ILE A 33 -3.45 -7.29 -11.20
C ILE A 33 -3.69 -5.77 -11.08
N LEU A 34 -2.67 -4.97 -11.43
CA LEU A 34 -2.66 -3.50 -11.29
C LEU A 34 -2.83 -2.70 -12.59
N LYS A 35 -3.28 -3.32 -13.68
CA LYS A 35 -3.29 -2.75 -15.05
C LYS A 35 -3.88 -1.34 -15.21
N ARG A 36 -4.72 -0.86 -14.29
CA ARG A 36 -5.36 0.46 -14.40
C ARG A 36 -4.51 1.59 -13.83
N ILE A 37 -3.69 1.34 -12.80
CA ILE A 37 -3.03 2.40 -12.04
C ILE A 37 -1.50 2.39 -12.17
N GLU A 38 -0.93 1.30 -12.68
CA GLU A 38 0.51 1.21 -12.88
C GLU A 38 1.00 2.33 -13.82
N GLY A 39 1.98 3.10 -13.35
CA GLY A 39 2.57 4.21 -14.10
C GLY A 39 1.74 5.49 -14.18
N ILE A 40 0.60 5.58 -13.49
CA ILE A 40 -0.24 6.79 -13.46
C ILE A 40 0.02 7.59 -12.18
N GLY A 41 0.13 8.92 -12.30
CA GLY A 41 0.26 9.81 -11.16
C GLY A 41 1.58 9.62 -10.41
N ILE A 42 2.68 9.49 -11.15
CA ILE A 42 4.04 9.39 -10.59
C ILE A 42 4.35 10.71 -9.88
N ILE A 43 4.71 10.62 -8.61
CA ILE A 43 5.09 11.76 -7.77
C ILE A 43 6.51 11.49 -7.25
N GLY A 44 7.42 12.44 -7.48
CA GLY A 44 8.77 12.38 -6.94
C GLY A 44 8.83 12.74 -5.45
N GLY A 45 9.90 12.35 -4.77
CA GLY A 45 10.07 12.69 -3.35
C GLY A 45 10.03 14.20 -3.07
N GLU A 46 10.74 15.00 -3.86
CA GLU A 46 10.76 16.46 -3.69
C GLU A 46 9.37 17.08 -3.89
N GLU A 47 8.61 16.63 -4.90
CA GLU A 47 7.24 17.08 -5.15
C GLU A 47 6.33 16.71 -3.97
N ALA A 48 6.46 15.49 -3.47
CA ALA A 48 5.68 15.01 -2.33
C ALA A 48 5.92 15.85 -1.06
N ILE A 49 7.16 16.28 -0.80
CA ILE A 49 7.50 17.21 0.30
C ILE A 49 6.91 18.60 0.03
N ASN A 50 7.15 19.14 -1.16
CA ASN A 50 6.73 20.50 -1.52
C ASN A 50 5.21 20.67 -1.49
N TRP A 51 4.45 19.62 -1.80
CA TRP A 51 2.99 19.62 -1.71
C TRP A 51 2.45 19.25 -0.33
N GLY A 52 3.32 18.95 0.64
CA GLY A 52 2.92 18.56 1.99
C GLY A 52 2.12 17.26 2.01
N LEU A 53 2.46 16.29 1.16
CA LEU A 53 1.76 15.01 1.12
C LEU A 53 1.94 14.21 2.42
N PRO A 54 0.93 13.42 2.83
CA PRO A 54 1.00 12.65 4.08
C PRO A 54 2.03 11.51 4.00
N ASN A 55 2.49 11.03 5.16
CA ASN A 55 3.56 10.03 5.28
C ASN A 55 3.42 8.80 4.36
N PRO A 56 2.24 8.18 4.16
CA PRO A 56 2.12 7.05 3.22
C PRO A 56 2.52 7.41 1.78
N MET A 57 2.20 8.62 1.34
CA MET A 57 2.56 9.11 0.00
C MET A 57 4.04 9.45 -0.08
N LEU A 58 4.61 10.02 0.98
CA LEU A 58 6.06 10.27 1.07
C LEU A 58 6.85 8.96 0.96
N ARG A 59 6.44 7.92 1.69
CA ARG A 59 7.05 6.58 1.60
C ARG A 59 6.90 5.96 0.22
N ALA A 60 5.71 6.04 -0.37
CA ALA A 60 5.48 5.58 -1.74
C ALA A 60 6.37 6.32 -2.77
N SER A 61 6.75 7.56 -2.48
CA SER A 61 7.64 8.39 -3.30
C SER A 61 9.13 8.21 -2.96
N GLY A 62 9.47 7.25 -2.09
CA GLY A 62 10.85 6.90 -1.71
C GLY A 62 11.41 7.66 -0.50
N ILE A 63 10.61 8.48 0.20
CA ILE A 63 11.05 9.20 1.39
C ILE A 63 10.70 8.40 2.64
N LYS A 64 11.73 7.97 3.37
CA LYS A 64 11.60 7.24 4.63
C LYS A 64 11.28 8.16 5.81
N LEU A 65 10.12 8.81 5.76
CA LEU A 65 9.58 9.63 6.84
C LEU A 65 8.34 8.98 7.44
N ASP A 66 8.32 8.84 8.76
CA ASP A 66 7.16 8.39 9.52
C ASP A 66 7.13 9.07 10.89
N LEU A 67 6.03 9.75 11.21
CA LEU A 67 5.85 10.44 12.49
C LEU A 67 5.89 9.48 13.69
N ARG A 68 5.52 8.21 13.51
CA ARG A 68 5.57 7.20 14.60
C ARG A 68 6.99 6.92 15.07
N ASN A 69 7.96 7.08 14.17
CA ASN A 69 9.37 6.93 14.49
C ASN A 69 10.01 8.26 14.92
N PHE A 70 9.54 9.40 14.40
CA PHE A 70 10.12 10.71 14.70
C PHE A 70 9.63 11.34 16.00
N ASP A 71 8.32 11.31 16.25
CA ASP A 71 7.67 11.97 17.39
C ASP A 71 7.43 11.02 18.57
N HIS A 72 7.86 9.75 18.43
CA HIS A 72 7.95 8.80 19.55
C HIS A 72 6.67 8.71 20.41
N TYR A 73 5.50 8.73 19.78
CA TYR A 73 4.22 8.76 20.49
C TYR A 73 3.69 7.34 20.78
N GLU A 74 2.80 7.23 21.78
CA GLU A 74 2.21 5.97 22.24
C GLU A 74 3.25 4.92 22.66
N CYS A 75 3.31 3.79 21.97
CA CYS A 75 4.17 2.67 22.28
C CYS A 75 4.98 2.19 21.07
N TYR A 76 5.04 2.99 19.98
CA TYR A 76 5.76 2.60 18.76
C TYR A 76 7.26 2.35 18.99
N ASP A 77 7.86 2.98 20.00
CA ASP A 77 9.27 2.79 20.38
C ASP A 77 9.56 1.45 21.06
N LYS A 78 8.51 0.74 21.50
CA LYS A 78 8.65 -0.56 22.18
C LYS A 78 8.70 -1.74 21.21
N PHE A 79 8.52 -1.47 19.92
CA PHE A 79 8.53 -2.48 18.87
C PHE A 79 9.78 -2.35 18.03
N ASP A 80 10.29 -3.49 17.56
CA ASP A 80 11.32 -3.53 16.53
C ASP A 80 10.64 -3.52 15.16
N TRP A 81 10.71 -2.39 14.47
CA TRP A 81 10.08 -2.18 13.17
C TRP A 81 10.88 -1.23 12.29
N GLU A 82 10.72 -1.38 10.98
CA GLU A 82 11.36 -0.54 9.98
C GLU A 82 10.33 0.24 9.16
N ILE A 83 10.71 1.42 8.72
CA ILE A 83 9.93 2.20 7.76
C ILE A 83 10.04 1.53 6.39
N GLN A 84 8.89 1.11 5.85
CA GLN A 84 8.73 0.53 4.52
C GLN A 84 9.21 1.46 3.41
#